data_AF-A0A662QIV7-F1
#
_entry.id   AF-A0A662QIV7-F1
#
_cell.length_a   1.000
_cell.length_b   1.000
_cell.length_c   1.000
_cell.angle_alpha   90.00
_cell.angle_beta   90.00
_cell.angle_gamma   90.00
#
_symmetry.space_group_name_H-M   'P 1'
#
loop_
_entity.id
_entity.type
_entity.pdbx_description
1 polymer ?
#
loop_
_entity_poly.entity_id
_entity_poly.type
_entity_poly.pdbx_seq_one_letter_code
_entity_poly.pdbx_strand_id
1 'polypeptide(L)'
;MRIRIGRIEKAGLILSILGLILVFQPFSPLIYTYGYCILALGAVVFTLSGYLPRRTESGETYLRDLIKWILIIAFTIILFVGISIALVPYFVVR
;
A
#
# COMPACT_ATOMS: atom_id res chain seq x y z
N MET A 1 -3.85 22.87 -8.87
CA MET A 1 -4.77 21.72 -8.98
C MET A 1 -4.95 21.13 -7.58
N ARG A 2 -6.11 21.29 -6.90
CA ARG A 2 -6.35 20.73 -5.56
C ARG A 2 -6.79 19.27 -5.71
N ILE A 3 -5.89 18.32 -5.42
CA ILE A 3 -6.23 16.90 -5.32
C ILE A 3 -7.09 16.73 -4.06
N ARG A 4 -8.40 16.49 -4.22
CA ARG A 4 -9.28 16.15 -3.08
C ARG A 4 -9.10 14.68 -2.76
N ILE A 5 -8.27 14.39 -1.76
CA ILE A 5 -8.05 13.04 -1.24
C ILE A 5 -9.33 12.57 -0.53
N GLY A 6 -9.81 11.38 -0.88
CA GLY A 6 -10.98 10.76 -0.25
C GLY A 6 -10.71 10.40 1.22
N ARG A 7 -11.77 10.30 2.05
CA ARG A 7 -11.61 9.89 3.46
C ARG A 7 -10.94 8.51 3.59
N ILE A 8 -11.20 7.60 2.65
CA ILE A 8 -10.63 6.25 2.62
C ILE A 8 -9.16 6.27 2.19
N GLU A 9 -8.80 7.02 1.14
CA GLU A 9 -7.39 7.23 0.77
C GLU A 9 -6.59 7.80 1.93
N LYS A 10 -7.15 8.81 2.62
CA LYS A 10 -6.49 9.42 3.77
C LYS A 10 -6.24 8.40 4.88
N ALA A 11 -7.19 7.51 5.15
CA ALA A 11 -7.03 6.42 6.12
C ALA A 11 -5.94 5.43 5.68
N GLY A 12 -5.92 5.03 4.41
CA GLY A 12 -4.87 4.17 3.85
C GLY A 12 -3.48 4.82 3.96
N LEU A 13 -3.37 6.11 3.68
CA LEU A 13 -2.12 6.86 3.79
C LEU A 13 -1.63 6.98 5.25
N ILE A 14 -2.54 7.21 6.20
CA ILE A 14 -2.22 7.21 7.64
C ILE A 14 -1.74 5.83 8.09
N LEU A 15 -2.43 4.77 7.68
CA LEU A 15 -2.02 3.38 7.95
C LEU A 15 -0.62 3.10 7.40
N SER A 16 -0.34 3.51 6.17
CA SER A 16 1.00 3.36 5.59
C SER A 16 2.06 4.09 6.40
N ILE A 17 1.80 5.35 6.80
CA ILE A 17 2.76 6.11 7.61
C ILE A 17 3.00 5.43 8.97
N LEU A 18 1.95 4.95 9.63
CA LEU A 18 2.07 4.22 10.90
C LEU A 18 2.89 2.94 10.74
N GLY A 19 2.63 2.16 9.68
CA GLY A 19 3.40 0.97 9.37
C GLY A 19 4.88 1.28 9.10
N LEU A 20 5.16 2.33 8.34
CA LEU A 20 6.52 2.83 8.09
C LEU A 20 7.27 3.20 9.38
N ILE A 21 6.61 3.90 10.30
CA ILE A 21 7.20 4.25 11.61
C ILE A 21 7.56 2.97 12.38
N LEU A 22 6.67 1.99 12.41
CA LEU A 22 6.91 0.71 13.12
C LEU A 22 8.03 -0.12 12.47
N VAL A 23 8.17 -0.05 11.14
CA VAL A 23 9.26 -0.71 10.40
C VAL A 23 10.62 -0.05 10.64
N PHE A 24 10.67 1.28 10.71
CA PHE A 24 11.92 2.03 10.91
C PHE A 24 12.30 2.24 12.37
N GLN A 25 11.36 2.08 13.30
CA GLN A 25 11.61 2.08 14.75
C GLN A 25 11.09 0.80 15.42
N PRO A 26 11.58 -0.39 15.03
CA PRO A 26 11.14 -1.63 15.64
C PRO A 26 11.78 -1.80 17.02
N PHE A 27 11.00 -1.62 18.09
CA PHE A 27 11.43 -1.94 19.46
C PHE A 27 11.47 -3.45 19.72
N SER A 28 10.94 -4.27 18.80
CA SER A 28 11.02 -5.72 18.80
C SER A 28 10.85 -6.30 17.38
N PRO A 29 11.30 -7.55 17.14
CA PRO A 29 11.08 -8.24 15.85
C PRO A 29 9.59 -8.42 15.52
N LEU A 30 8.74 -8.58 16.54
CA LEU A 30 7.29 -8.66 16.36
C LEU A 30 6.72 -7.33 15.85
N ILE A 31 7.18 -6.19 16.40
CA ILE A 31 6.75 -4.85 15.97
C ILE A 31 7.16 -4.58 14.52
N TYR A 32 8.33 -5.06 14.10
CA TYR A 32 8.76 -4.98 12.70
C TYR A 32 7.79 -5.70 11.76
N THR A 33 7.43 -6.94 12.08
CA THR A 33 6.48 -7.74 11.28
C THR A 33 5.09 -7.08 11.23
N TYR A 34 4.57 -6.63 12.38
CA TYR A 34 3.30 -5.91 12.42
C TYR A 34 3.36 -4.58 11.66
N GLY A 35 4.48 -3.86 11.72
CA GLY A 35 4.72 -2.65 10.94
C GLY A 35 4.64 -2.92 9.44
N TYR A 36 5.26 -4.01 8.97
CA TYR A 36 5.16 -4.44 7.59
C TYR A 36 3.72 -4.78 7.18
N CYS A 37 2.98 -5.51 8.02
CA CYS A 37 1.57 -5.83 7.75
C CYS A 37 0.69 -4.57 7.67
N ILE A 38 0.87 -3.63 8.60
CA ILE A 38 0.11 -2.37 8.65
C ILE A 38 0.46 -1.49 7.44
N LEU A 39 1.74 -1.43 7.08
CA LEU A 39 2.22 -0.69 5.91
C LEU A 39 1.64 -1.27 4.61
N ALA A 40 1.69 -2.61 4.44
CA ALA A 40 1.11 -3.29 3.29
C ALA A 40 -0.39 -3.02 3.18
N LEU A 41 -1.12 -3.14 4.29
CA LEU A 41 -2.56 -2.91 4.33
C LEU A 41 -2.90 -1.46 4.00
N GLY A 42 -2.17 -0.50 4.54
CA GLY A 42 -2.31 0.92 4.19
C GLY A 42 -2.06 1.20 2.72
N ALA A 43 -0.99 0.62 2.16
CA ALA A 43 -0.63 0.78 0.76
C ALA A 43 -1.70 0.20 -0.17
N VAL A 44 -2.23 -0.97 0.17
CA VAL A 44 -3.35 -1.59 -0.56
C VAL A 44 -4.59 -0.71 -0.47
N VAL A 45 -5.01 -0.28 0.72
CA VAL A 45 -6.20 0.57 0.90
C VAL A 45 -6.08 1.88 0.13
N PHE A 46 -4.92 2.55 0.23
CA PHE A 46 -4.64 3.78 -0.50
C PHE A 46 -4.71 3.57 -2.01
N THR A 47 -4.06 2.53 -2.52
CA THR A 47 -4.02 2.21 -3.95
C THR A 47 -5.41 1.85 -4.48
N LEU A 48 -6.15 0.99 -3.77
CA LEU A 48 -7.49 0.58 -4.15
C LEU A 48 -8.47 1.76 -4.16
N SER A 49 -8.38 2.64 -3.17
CA SER A 49 -9.28 3.80 -3.05
C SER A 49 -8.96 4.95 -3.99
N GLY A 50 -7.69 5.20 -4.28
CA GLY A 50 -7.26 6.25 -5.22
C GLY A 50 -7.46 5.88 -6.69
N TYR A 51 -7.38 4.58 -7.01
CA TYR A 51 -7.53 4.07 -8.38
C TYR A 51 -8.87 3.39 -8.64
N LEU A 52 -9.83 3.47 -7.71
CA LEU A 52 -11.20 3.01 -7.92
C LEU A 52 -11.77 3.78 -9.13
N PRO A 53 -12.06 3.09 -10.26
CA PRO A 53 -12.51 3.76 -11.47
C PRO A 53 -13.81 4.51 -11.14
N ARG A 54 -13.82 5.82 -11.37
CA ARG A 54 -15.06 6.59 -11.31
C ARG A 54 -15.98 5.97 -12.36
N ARG A 55 -17.04 5.29 -11.90
CA ARG A 55 -18.09 4.80 -12.80
C ARG A 55 -18.53 5.98 -13.67
N THR A 56 -18.36 5.84 -14.98
CA THR A 56 -18.99 6.70 -15.96
C THR A 56 -20.51 6.63 -15.76
N GLU A 57 -21.24 7.69 -16.14
CA GLU A 57 -22.71 7.75 -16.03
C GLU A 57 -23.42 6.57 -16.73
N SER A 58 -22.73 5.86 -17.63
CA SER A 58 -23.20 4.64 -18.32
C SER A 58 -22.95 3.32 -17.58
N GLY A 59 -22.29 3.31 -16.42
CA GLY A 59 -22.02 2.09 -15.64
C GLY A 59 -20.90 1.18 -16.18
N GLU A 60 -20.34 1.46 -17.36
CA GLU A 60 -19.24 0.68 -17.91
C GLU A 60 -17.90 1.07 -17.28
N THR A 61 -17.16 0.06 -16.82
CA THR A 61 -15.79 0.20 -16.34
C THR A 61 -14.85 -0.03 -17.52
N TYR A 62 -14.08 0.97 -17.94
CA TYR A 62 -13.16 0.81 -19.06
C TYR A 62 -12.16 -0.31 -18.77
N LEU A 63 -12.09 -1.31 -19.66
CA LEU A 63 -11.18 -2.46 -19.58
C LEU A 63 -9.71 -2.03 -19.39
N ARG A 64 -9.36 -0.87 -19.95
CA ARG A 64 -8.06 -0.20 -19.79
C ARG A 64 -7.76 0.23 -18.35
N ASP A 65 -8.77 0.70 -17.62
CA ASP A 65 -8.62 1.12 -16.22
C ASP A 65 -8.48 -0.09 -15.30
N LEU A 66 -9.19 -1.19 -15.62
CA LEU A 66 -9.03 -2.47 -14.93
C LEU A 66 -7.60 -3.03 -15.09
N ILE A 67 -7.06 -3.01 -16.31
CA ILE A 67 -5.67 -3.47 -16.58
C ILE A 67 -4.66 -2.60 -15.84
N LYS A 68 -4.81 -1.27 -15.87
CA LYS A 68 -3.96 -0.36 -15.09
C LYS A 68 -4.01 -0.68 -13.61
N TRP A 69 -5.19 -0.96 -13.08
CA TRP A 69 -5.38 -1.28 -11.66
C TRP A 69 -4.66 -2.58 -11.27
N ILE A 70 -4.80 -3.65 -12.05
CA ILE A 70 -4.10 -4.91 -11.84
C ILE A 70 -2.58 -4.68 -11.86
N LEU A 71 -2.07 -3.90 -12.83
CA LEU A 71 -0.65 -3.58 -12.92
C LEU A 71 -0.13 -2.82 -11.70
N ILE A 72 -0.88 -1.82 -11.20
CA ILE A 72 -0.46 -1.03 -10.04
C ILE A 72 -0.45 -1.89 -8.77
N ILE A 73 -1.44 -2.75 -8.58
CA ILE A 73 -1.50 -3.67 -7.44
C ILE A 73 -0.34 -4.67 -7.52
N ALA A 74 -0.15 -5.33 -8.67
CA ALA A 74 0.93 -6.29 -8.88
C ALA A 74 2.30 -5.64 -8.63
N PHE A 75 2.52 -4.44 -9.17
CA PHE A 75 3.76 -3.68 -8.97
C PHE A 75 3.99 -3.34 -7.50
N THR A 76 2.95 -2.84 -6.81
CA THR A 76 3.04 -2.52 -5.38
C THR A 76 3.39 -3.75 -4.56
N ILE A 77 2.75 -4.89 -4.81
CA ILE A 77 3.03 -6.16 -4.11
C ILE A 77 4.47 -6.61 -4.36
N ILE A 78 4.92 -6.63 -5.61
CA ILE A 78 6.28 -7.06 -5.98
C ILE A 78 7.33 -6.18 -5.31
N LEU A 79 7.13 -4.87 -5.35
CA LEU A 79 8.05 -3.90 -4.75
C LEU A 79 8.11 -4.09 -3.23
N PHE A 80 6.98 -4.33 -2.60
CA PHE A 80 6.90 -4.57 -1.16
C PHE A 80 7.61 -5.86 -0.75
N VAL A 81 7.33 -6.96 -1.44
CA VAL A 81 7.97 -8.26 -1.21
C VAL A 81 9.48 -8.17 -1.46
N GLY A 82 9.91 -7.50 -2.53
CA GLY A 82 11.31 -7.29 -2.83
C GLY A 82 12.05 -6.52 -1.73
N ILE A 83 11.44 -5.44 -1.22
CA ILE A 83 11.98 -4.66 -0.10
C ILE A 83 12.06 -5.52 1.16
N SER A 84 11.02 -6.30 1.47
CA SER A 84 11.03 -7.23 2.61
C SER A 84 12.18 -8.23 2.50
N ILE A 85 12.34 -8.92 1.36
CA ILE A 85 13.42 -9.90 1.14
C ILE A 85 14.80 -9.25 1.30
N ALA A 86 14.99 -8.05 0.75
CA ALA A 86 16.26 -7.33 0.84
C ALA A 86 16.60 -6.90 2.27
N LEU A 87 15.59 -6.58 3.08
CA LEU A 87 15.77 -6.10 4.44
C LEU A 87 15.89 -7.21 5.48
N VAL A 88 15.24 -8.37 5.28
CA VAL A 88 15.30 -9.54 6.17
C VAL A 88 16.72 -9.88 6.68
N PRO A 89 17.79 -9.98 5.86
CA PRO A 89 19.12 -10.33 6.36
C PRO A 89 19.70 -9.31 7.36
N TYR A 90 19.29 -8.04 7.27
CA TYR A 90 19.74 -7.00 8.20
C TYR A 90 19.03 -7.06 9.57
N PHE A 91 17.87 -7.72 9.64
CA PHE A 91 17.05 -7.79 10.85
C PHE A 91 17.03 -9.17 11.52
N VAL A 92 17.29 -10.25 10.79
CA VAL A 92 17.20 -11.63 11.30
C VAL A 92 18.57 -12.26 11.61
N VAL A 93 19.66 -11.82 10.95
CA VAL A 93 21.00 -12.44 11.09
C VAL A 93 21.86 -11.69 12.13
N ARG A 94 21.26 -11.16 13.20
CA ARG A 94 21.98 -10.58 14.35
C ARG A 94 21.70 -11.37 15.61
#